data_AF-A0A7Z9MGL2-F1
#
_entry.id   AF-A0A7Z9MGL2-F1
#
_cell.length_a   1.000
_cell.length_b   1.000
_cell.length_c   1.000
_cell.angle_alpha   90.00
_cell.angle_beta   90.00
_cell.angle_gamma   90.00
#
_symmetry.space_group_name_H-M   'P 1'
#
loop_
_entity.id
_entity.type
_entity.pdbx_description
1 polymer ?
#
loop_
_entity_poly.entity_id
_entity_poly.type
_entity_poly.pdbx_seq_one_letter_code
_entity_poly.pdbx_strand_id
1 'polypeptide(L)'
;MLFITTLAISAICTVNPNAQNLGALIYNDISISVEDELASDVLLALKEDLGLLMKVYWETDDTDGCDTTKTISLTLRNQPAVVVLERIANQIGKEEDRATWQLRDGVVEVGLKS
;
A
#
# COMPACT_ATOMS: atom_id res chain seq x y z
N MET A 1 36.00 38.62 -25.05
CA MET A 1 34.97 37.60 -25.29
C MET A 1 34.56 37.06 -23.92
N LEU A 2 33.33 37.33 -23.47
CA LEU A 2 32.84 36.88 -22.16
C LEU A 2 31.89 35.71 -22.41
N PHE A 3 32.27 34.51 -21.99
CA PHE A 3 31.41 33.32 -22.07
C PHE A 3 30.52 33.27 -20.84
N ILE A 4 29.22 33.47 -21.03
CA ILE A 4 28.21 33.24 -19.98
C ILE A 4 27.74 31.79 -20.16
N THR A 5 28.18 30.90 -19.30
CA THR A 5 27.65 29.53 -19.21
C THR A 5 26.38 29.57 -18.37
N THR A 6 25.23 29.38 -19.00
CA THR A 6 23.94 29.24 -18.33
C THR A 6 23.92 27.91 -17.57
N LEU A 7 23.94 27.96 -16.24
CA LEU A 7 23.70 26.79 -15.40
C LEU A 7 22.20 26.48 -15.45
N ALA A 8 21.81 25.39 -16.13
CA ALA A 8 20.44 24.89 -16.04
C ALA A 8 20.24 24.26 -14.66
N ILE A 9 19.57 24.98 -13.76
CA ILE A 9 19.13 24.42 -12.49
C ILE A 9 17.87 23.60 -12.79
N SER A 10 18.01 22.28 -12.86
CA SER A 10 16.84 21.39 -12.81
C SER A 10 16.16 21.59 -11.47
N ALA A 11 14.93 22.12 -11.48
CA ALA A 11 14.10 22.17 -10.29
C ALA A 11 13.85 20.74 -9.82
N ILE A 12 14.40 20.37 -8.65
CA ILE A 12 14.04 19.13 -7.98
C ILE A 12 12.61 19.34 -7.48
N CYS A 13 11.63 18.83 -8.23
CA CYS A 13 10.26 18.73 -7.73
C CYS A 13 10.25 17.62 -6.68
N THR A 14 10.38 17.97 -5.41
CA THR A 14 10.19 17.01 -4.31
C THR A 14 8.71 16.66 -4.25
N VAL A 15 8.32 15.54 -4.87
CA VAL A 15 6.96 15.03 -4.78
C VAL A 15 6.69 14.67 -3.32
N ASN A 16 5.57 15.17 -2.79
CA ASN A 16 5.15 14.82 -1.43
C ASN A 16 4.88 13.30 -1.38
N PRO A 17 5.51 12.53 -0.47
CA PRO A 17 5.36 11.07 -0.43
C PRO A 17 3.90 10.61 -0.24
N ASN A 18 3.08 11.37 0.50
CA ASN A 18 1.66 11.06 0.63
C ASN A 18 0.95 11.22 -0.72
N ALA A 19 1.22 12.29 -1.45
CA ALA A 19 0.65 12.50 -2.77
C ALA A 19 1.09 11.41 -3.76
N GLN A 20 2.35 10.96 -3.68
CA GLN A 20 2.87 9.86 -4.49
C GLN A 20 2.13 8.55 -4.21
N ASN A 21 2.07 8.12 -2.94
CA ASN A 21 1.40 6.87 -2.56
C ASN A 21 -0.10 6.91 -2.84
N LEU A 22 -0.77 8.03 -2.54
CA LEU A 22 -2.19 8.19 -2.84
C LEU A 22 -2.43 8.17 -4.35
N GLY A 23 -1.59 8.85 -5.13
CA GLY A 23 -1.66 8.82 -6.59
C GLY A 23 -1.50 7.39 -7.14
N ALA A 24 -0.55 6.62 -6.58
CA ALA A 24 -0.37 5.22 -6.94
C ALA A 24 -1.63 4.38 -6.67
N LEU A 25 -2.29 4.59 -5.53
CA LEU A 25 -3.52 3.88 -5.15
C LEU A 25 -4.76 4.28 -5.96
N ILE A 26 -4.89 5.55 -6.34
CA ILE A 26 -6.09 6.09 -7.01
C ILE A 26 -6.03 5.97 -8.53
N TYR A 27 -4.86 6.15 -9.14
CA TYR A 27 -4.74 6.27 -10.60
C TYR A 27 -4.21 5.01 -11.31
N ASN A 28 -3.92 3.94 -10.57
CA ASN A 28 -3.55 2.66 -11.17
C ASN A 28 -4.67 1.65 -10.97
N ASP A 29 -5.23 1.19 -12.08
CA ASP A 29 -6.11 0.03 -12.10
C ASP A 29 -5.26 -1.24 -12.14
N ILE A 30 -5.57 -2.19 -11.25
CA ILE A 30 -4.90 -3.48 -11.18
C ILE A 30 -5.91 -4.62 -11.26
N SER A 31 -5.42 -5.79 -11.65
CA SER A 31 -6.19 -7.04 -11.62
C SER A 31 -5.47 -8.01 -10.70
N ILE A 32 -6.24 -8.67 -9.83
CA ILE A 32 -5.74 -9.67 -8.88
C ILE A 32 -6.60 -10.93 -9.02
N SER A 33 -5.97 -12.09 -8.96
CA SER A 33 -6.64 -13.39 -9.00
C SER A 33 -5.83 -14.35 -8.15
N VAL A 34 -6.11 -14.36 -6.85
CA VAL A 34 -5.45 -15.22 -5.87
C VAL A 34 -6.50 -16.10 -5.18
N GLU A 35 -6.11 -17.32 -4.85
CA GLU A 35 -6.94 -18.30 -4.14
C GLU A 35 -6.12 -18.90 -3.00
N ASP A 36 -6.58 -18.65 -1.77
CA ASP A 36 -5.97 -19.16 -0.53
C ASP A 36 -4.47 -18.80 -0.36
N GLU A 37 -4.08 -17.61 -0.79
CA GLU A 37 -2.70 -17.12 -0.65
C GLU A 37 -2.49 -16.37 0.68
N LEU A 38 -1.32 -16.52 1.31
CA LEU A 38 -1.02 -15.80 2.55
C LEU A 38 -1.12 -14.28 2.34
N ALA A 39 -1.81 -13.61 3.26
CA ALA A 39 -2.00 -12.17 3.18
C ALA A 39 -0.69 -11.37 3.17
N SER A 40 0.36 -11.89 3.84
CA SER A 40 1.70 -11.30 3.82
C SER A 40 2.26 -11.19 2.40
N ASP A 41 2.08 -12.24 1.61
CA ASP A 41 2.67 -12.37 0.29
C ASP A 41 1.87 -11.53 -0.71
N VAL A 42 0.55 -11.55 -0.60
CA VAL A 42 -0.35 -10.71 -1.42
C VAL A 42 -0.11 -9.22 -1.18
N LEU A 43 0.06 -8.79 0.08
CA LEU A 43 0.35 -7.38 0.39
C LEU A 43 1.78 -6.98 -0.01
N LEU A 44 2.74 -7.89 0.05
CA LEU A 44 4.10 -7.66 -0.46
C LEU A 44 4.08 -7.46 -1.98
N ALA A 45 3.40 -8.34 -2.73
CA ALA A 45 3.24 -8.20 -4.18
C ALA A 45 2.58 -6.87 -4.54
N LEU A 46 1.48 -6.51 -3.87
CA LEU A 46 0.79 -5.25 -4.09
C LEU A 46 1.70 -4.03 -3.84
N LYS A 47 2.52 -4.08 -2.78
CA LYS A 47 3.50 -3.04 -2.46
C LYS A 47 4.53 -2.89 -3.58
N GLU A 48 5.07 -4.00 -4.07
CA GLU A 48 6.09 -4.03 -5.12
C GLU A 48 5.55 -3.54 -6.47
N ASP A 49 4.38 -4.04 -6.88
CA ASP A 49 3.73 -3.68 -8.14
C ASP A 49 3.40 -2.18 -8.24
N LEU A 50 3.01 -1.57 -7.12
CA LEU A 50 2.61 -0.16 -7.05
C LEU A 50 3.75 0.77 -6.61
N GLY A 51 4.92 0.23 -6.26
CA GLY A 51 6.04 1.01 -5.72
C GLY A 51 5.70 1.77 -4.44
N LEU A 52 4.85 1.19 -3.60
CA LEU A 52 4.36 1.83 -2.37
C LEU A 52 5.39 1.69 -1.24
N LEU A 53 5.48 2.74 -0.42
CA LEU A 53 6.00 2.57 0.94
C LEU A 53 4.88 2.06 1.84
N MET A 54 4.79 0.74 2.02
CA MET A 54 3.76 0.09 2.83
C MET A 54 4.34 -0.56 4.09
N LYS A 55 3.63 -0.40 5.21
CA LYS A 55 3.86 -1.10 6.47
C LYS A 55 2.57 -1.80 6.91
N VAL A 56 2.67 -3.09 7.20
CA VAL A 56 1.56 -3.88 7.74
C VAL A 56 1.86 -4.22 9.20
N TYR A 57 0.90 -3.94 10.08
CA TYR A 57 0.98 -4.22 11.51
C TYR A 57 0.42 -5.61 11.78
N TRP A 58 1.31 -6.60 11.75
CA TRP A 58 1.00 -7.99 12.08
C TRP A 58 0.98 -8.21 13.58
N GLU A 59 0.16 -9.15 14.02
CA GLU A 59 0.16 -9.65 15.39
C GLU A 59 1.52 -10.27 15.75
N THR A 60 1.95 -10.01 16.98
CA THR A 60 3.12 -10.62 17.61
C THR A 60 2.80 -10.91 19.07
N ASP A 61 3.66 -11.64 19.77
CA ASP A 61 3.47 -11.94 21.20
C ASP A 61 3.25 -10.68 22.07
N ASP A 62 3.79 -9.54 21.66
CA ASP A 62 3.77 -8.28 22.42
C ASP A 62 2.84 -7.20 21.83
N THR A 63 2.27 -7.41 20.64
CA THR A 63 1.51 -6.37 19.93
C THR A 63 0.30 -6.96 19.21
N ASP A 64 -0.85 -6.35 19.46
CA ASP A 64 -2.07 -6.65 18.72
C ASP A 64 -2.01 -6.14 17.28
N GLY A 65 -2.50 -6.92 16.33
CA GLY A 65 -2.34 -6.65 14.90
C GLY A 65 -3.14 -7.61 14.03
N CYS A 66 -2.94 -7.50 12.72
CA CYS A 66 -3.56 -8.41 11.76
C CYS A 66 -3.05 -9.83 11.96
N ASP A 67 -3.93 -10.82 11.79
CA ASP A 67 -3.60 -12.23 11.95
C ASP A 67 -2.66 -12.69 10.81
N THR A 68 -1.49 -13.21 11.19
CA THR A 68 -0.43 -13.64 10.27
C THR A 68 -0.78 -14.88 9.46
N THR A 69 -1.81 -15.62 9.85
CA THR A 69 -2.22 -16.87 9.21
C THR A 69 -3.38 -16.70 8.24
N LYS A 70 -3.95 -15.49 8.13
CA LYS A 70 -5.05 -15.21 7.20
C LYS A 70 -4.60 -15.36 5.76
N THR A 71 -5.43 -16.04 4.98
CA THR A 71 -5.30 -16.15 3.54
C THR A 71 -6.29 -15.23 2.82
N ILE A 72 -5.96 -14.86 1.59
CA ILE A 72 -6.76 -14.04 0.70
C ILE A 72 -7.25 -14.89 -0.46
N SER A 73 -8.56 -14.83 -0.68
CA SER A 73 -9.21 -15.37 -1.87
C SER A 73 -9.96 -14.25 -2.56
N LEU A 74 -9.36 -13.70 -3.61
CA LEU A 74 -9.86 -12.48 -4.26
C LEU A 74 -9.60 -12.52 -5.76
N THR A 75 -10.67 -12.37 -6.53
CA THR A 75 -10.61 -12.16 -7.99
C THR A 75 -11.28 -10.85 -8.34
N LEU A 76 -10.49 -9.86 -8.78
CA LEU A 76 -10.94 -8.56 -9.24
C LEU A 76 -10.23 -8.22 -10.55
N ARG A 77 -10.94 -7.60 -11.49
CA ARG A 77 -10.39 -7.18 -12.78
C ARG A 77 -10.52 -5.67 -12.93
N ASN A 78 -9.42 -5.04 -13.33
CA ASN A 78 -9.32 -3.62 -13.65
C ASN A 78 -10.03 -2.73 -12.60
N GLN A 79 -9.62 -2.87 -11.35
CA GLN A 79 -10.13 -2.06 -10.24
C GLN A 79 -9.04 -1.10 -9.77
N PRO A 80 -9.39 0.11 -9.30
CA PRO A 80 -8.43 0.99 -8.67
C PRO A 80 -7.69 0.27 -7.54
N ALA A 81 -6.38 0.44 -7.45
CA ALA A 81 -5.55 -0.22 -6.44
C ALA A 81 -6.05 0.01 -5.01
N VAL A 82 -6.61 1.19 -4.71
CA VAL A 82 -7.24 1.48 -3.41
C VAL A 82 -8.38 0.51 -3.07
N VAL A 83 -9.19 0.12 -4.07
CA VAL A 83 -10.31 -0.82 -3.88
C VAL A 83 -9.76 -2.21 -3.57
N VAL A 84 -8.69 -2.62 -4.26
CA VAL A 84 -8.04 -3.90 -4.00
C VAL A 84 -7.43 -3.94 -2.60
N LEU A 85 -6.73 -2.88 -2.19
CA LEU A 85 -6.18 -2.74 -0.83
C LEU A 85 -7.28 -2.83 0.24
N GLU A 86 -8.39 -2.13 0.06
CA GLU A 86 -9.54 -2.19 0.97
C GLU A 86 -10.12 -3.61 1.08
N ARG A 87 -10.22 -4.34 -0.04
CA ARG A 87 -10.75 -5.71 -0.05
C ARG A 87 -9.82 -6.70 0.63
N ILE A 88 -8.50 -6.51 0.51
CA ILE A 88 -7.49 -7.30 1.22
C ILE A 88 -7.55 -6.97 2.72
N ALA A 89 -7.51 -5.69 3.10
CA ALA A 89 -7.55 -5.26 4.49
C ALA A 89 -8.79 -5.79 5.23
N ASN A 90 -9.95 -5.85 4.57
CA ASN A 90 -11.17 -6.41 5.16
C ASN A 90 -11.11 -7.93 5.47
N GLN A 91 -10.14 -8.67 4.92
CA GLN A 91 -9.99 -10.13 5.13
C GLN A 91 -8.97 -10.49 6.21
N ILE A 92 -8.07 -9.57 6.55
CA ILE A 92 -6.93 -9.83 7.46
C ILE A 92 -7.16 -9.38 8.90
N GLY A 93 -8.32 -8.75 9.16
CA GLY A 93 -8.75 -8.42 10.51
C GLY A 93 -9.07 -9.67 11.34
N LYS A 94 -9.19 -9.45 12.64
CA LYS A 94 -9.73 -10.44 13.58
C LYS A 94 -11.26 -10.40 13.57
N GLU A 95 -11.89 -11.38 14.19
CA GLU A 95 -13.36 -11.48 14.24
C GLU A 95 -13.99 -10.25 14.92
N GLU A 96 -13.36 -9.75 15.98
CA GLU A 96 -13.80 -8.60 16.75
C GLU A 96 -13.21 -7.28 16.22
N ASP A 97 -12.00 -7.34 15.66
CA ASP A 97 -11.23 -6.16 15.23
C ASP A 97 -10.98 -6.14 13.73
N ARG A 98 -11.67 -5.24 13.03
CA ARG A 98 -11.53 -5.11 11.57
C ARG A 98 -10.22 -4.42 11.24
N ALA A 99 -9.46 -4.98 10.30
CA ALA A 99 -8.32 -4.29 9.73
C ALA A 99 -8.76 -3.21 8.73
N THR A 100 -7.97 -2.15 8.65
CA THR A 100 -8.16 -1.00 7.76
C THR A 100 -6.79 -0.47 7.32
N TRP A 101 -6.80 0.61 6.53
CA TRP A 101 -5.59 1.27 6.08
C TRP A 101 -5.66 2.77 6.32
N GLN A 102 -4.49 3.39 6.46
CA GLN A 102 -4.34 4.84 6.55
C GLN A 102 -3.07 5.29 5.81
N LEU A 103 -3.02 6.57 5.44
CA LEU A 103 -1.83 7.21 4.91
C LEU A 103 -1.26 8.14 5.98
N ARG A 104 -0.05 7.85 6.45
CA ARG A 104 0.60 8.59 7.55
C ARG A 104 2.08 8.75 7.25
N ASP A 105 2.58 9.98 7.33
CA ASP A 105 4.01 10.30 7.22
C ASP A 105 4.73 9.70 5.98
N GLY A 106 4.02 9.62 4.85
CA GLY A 106 4.57 9.05 3.62
C GLY A 106 4.51 7.53 3.54
N VAL A 107 3.79 6.87 4.44
CA VAL A 107 3.65 5.41 4.52
C VAL A 107 2.18 5.03 4.43
N VAL A 108 1.88 4.04 3.59
CA VAL A 108 0.59 3.33 3.61
C VAL A 108 0.66 2.31 4.73
N GLU A 109 -0.12 2.55 5.78
CA GLU A 109 -0.19 1.69 6.94
C GLU A 109 -1.44 0.82 6.88
N VAL A 110 -1.28 -0.49 7.11
CA VAL A 110 -2.39 -1.45 7.19
C VAL A 110 -2.36 -2.11 8.56
N GLY A 111 -3.48 -2.10 9.29
CA GLY A 111 -3.54 -2.62 10.67
C GLY A 111 -4.96 -2.63 11.21
N LEU A 112 -5.15 -3.12 12.43
CA LEU A 112 -6.44 -3.10 13.11
C LEU A 112 -6.95 -1.67 13.29
N LYS A 113 -8.27 -1.50 13.14
CA LYS A 113 -8.93 -0.23 13.41
C LYS A 113 -8.98 -0.02 14.93
N SER A 114 -8.21 0.94 15.41
CA SER A 114 -8.32 1.48 16.77
C SER A 114 -9.35 2.62 16.86
#